data_AF-A0ABD2UU96-F1
#
_entry.id   AF-A0ABD2UU96-F1
#
_cell.length_a   1.000
_cell.length_b   1.000
_cell.length_c   1.000
_cell.angle_alpha   90.00
_cell.angle_beta   90.00
_cell.angle_gamma   90.00
#
_symmetry.space_group_name_H-M   'P 1'
#
loop_
_entity.id
_entity.type
_entity.pdbx_description
1 polymer ?
#
loop_
_entity_poly.entity_id
_entity_poly.type
_entity_poly.pdbx_seq_one_letter_code
_entity_poly.pdbx_strand_id
1 'polypeptide(L)'
;MAKNPSNTAGKMLDTRPLVATLLAFTLVMLIWNLQPYYDTILNPSKLSINITDPNKRTFLTYGNAASLFVQMGAYRGGPTTFAVVGLASKPLHVFGRPWYKCEWIPNTNTNSSKNLKAKAYKILPDWGYGRVYTVVVVNCTFAVNPNLDNKGGKLILYAYYSESPKRYEKITALEEAPGSYNQSKFSPPYPYEYLYCGSSLYGNLSASRMREWMAYHAWFFGPSSHFVFHDAGGVSSEVRAVLEPWVQTGKVTLQDIRDQSEFDGYYYNQFLVVNDCLHRYRHAANWTFYFDVDEYIYLPDANTTLESVLRDFSNNTQFTIEQNAMSSILCLNDSSQNYSRIYH
;
A
#
# COMPACT_ATOMS: atom_id res chain seq x y z
N MET A 1 -13.66 62.82 -68.04
CA MET A 1 -14.72 63.48 -67.25
C MET A 1 -15.17 62.54 -66.14
N ALA A 2 -15.40 63.11 -64.95
CA ALA A 2 -15.52 62.44 -63.66
C ALA A 2 -16.82 61.65 -63.43
N LYS A 3 -16.74 60.55 -62.66
CA LYS A 3 -17.39 60.33 -61.33
C LYS A 3 -17.48 58.83 -60.99
N ASN A 4 -17.00 58.48 -59.79
CA ASN A 4 -17.35 57.30 -58.98
C ASN A 4 -18.62 57.63 -58.14
N PRO A 5 -19.21 56.76 -57.25
CA PRO A 5 -19.00 55.33 -56.93
C PRO A 5 -20.31 54.52 -56.63
N SER A 6 -20.25 53.21 -56.31
CA SER A 6 -20.83 52.60 -55.07
C SER A 6 -20.86 51.05 -55.01
N ASN A 7 -20.28 50.53 -53.90
CA ASN A 7 -20.67 49.44 -52.98
C ASN A 7 -21.27 48.09 -53.44
N THR A 8 -20.61 46.99 -53.05
CA THR A 8 -21.03 45.94 -52.05
C THR A 8 -20.05 44.75 -52.13
N ALA A 9 -19.69 43.97 -51.11
CA ALA A 9 -19.83 43.98 -49.66
C ALA A 9 -18.75 43.01 -49.12
N GLY A 10 -17.77 43.49 -48.37
CA GLY A 10 -16.85 42.62 -47.63
C GLY A 10 -17.49 42.25 -46.30
N LYS A 11 -17.91 40.99 -46.12
CA LYS A 11 -18.35 40.49 -44.81
C LYS A 11 -17.14 40.41 -43.88
N MET A 12 -17.06 41.38 -42.97
CA MET A 12 -16.12 41.40 -41.86
C MET A 12 -16.52 40.31 -40.86
N LEU A 13 -15.65 39.32 -40.66
CA LEU A 13 -15.85 38.22 -39.71
C LEU A 13 -15.87 38.78 -38.29
N ASP A 14 -17.00 38.68 -37.59
CA ASP A 14 -17.12 39.12 -36.19
C ASP A 14 -16.28 38.19 -35.30
N THR A 15 -15.19 38.72 -34.72
CA THR A 15 -14.22 37.99 -33.90
C THR A 15 -14.65 37.85 -32.44
N ARG A 16 -15.69 38.58 -32.01
CA ARG A 16 -16.21 38.56 -30.64
C ARG A 16 -16.65 37.17 -30.15
N PRO A 17 -17.40 36.36 -30.93
CA PRO A 17 -17.78 35.01 -30.48
C PRO A 17 -16.57 34.09 -30.30
N LEU A 18 -15.55 34.22 -31.14
CA LEU A 18 -14.36 33.36 -31.10
C LEU A 18 -13.51 33.66 -29.85
N VAL A 19 -13.35 34.93 -29.50
CA VAL A 19 -12.67 35.36 -28.25
C VAL A 19 -13.46 34.92 -27.02
N ALA A 20 -14.79 35.04 -27.02
CA ALA A 20 -15.63 34.59 -25.91
C ALA A 20 -15.54 33.07 -25.70
N THR A 21 -15.50 32.30 -26.78
CA THR A 21 -15.38 30.83 -26.73
C THR A 21 -14.01 30.42 -26.17
N LEU A 22 -12.94 31.11 -26.59
CA LEU A 22 -11.59 30.84 -26.10
C LEU A 22 -11.47 31.16 -24.61
N LEU A 23 -12.03 32.29 -24.16
CA LEU A 23 -12.06 32.68 -22.74
C LEU A 23 -12.84 31.67 -21.90
N ALA A 24 -14.01 31.23 -22.37
CA ALA A 24 -14.81 30.21 -21.69
C ALA A 24 -14.05 28.88 -21.56
N PHE A 25 -13.39 28.43 -22.64
CA PHE A 25 -12.55 27.22 -22.60
C PHE A 25 -11.37 27.36 -21.64
N THR A 26 -10.68 28.50 -21.65
CA THR A 26 -9.58 28.75 -20.70
C THR A 26 -10.08 28.74 -19.26
N LEU A 27 -11.24 29.32 -18.97
CA LEU A 27 -11.83 29.35 -17.64
C LEU A 27 -12.21 27.94 -17.17
N VAL A 28 -12.84 27.13 -18.03
CA VAL A 28 -13.18 25.73 -17.72
C VAL A 28 -11.92 24.92 -17.43
N MET A 29 -10.87 25.06 -18.24
CA MET A 29 -9.58 24.39 -18.02
C MET A 29 -8.88 24.85 -16.74
N LEU A 30 -9.05 26.13 -16.34
CA LEU A 30 -8.52 26.68 -15.10
C LEU A 30 -9.27 26.12 -13.89
N ILE A 31 -10.60 26.06 -13.97
CA ILE A 31 -11.46 25.49 -12.91
C ILE A 31 -11.18 23.98 -12.75
N TRP A 32 -11.02 23.23 -13.85
CA TRP A 32 -10.67 21.81 -13.80
C TRP A 32 -9.27 21.55 -13.22
N ASN A 33 -8.28 22.39 -13.52
CA ASN A 33 -6.94 22.27 -12.92
C ASN A 33 -6.88 22.69 -11.45
N LEU A 34 -7.85 23.49 -10.98
CA LEU A 34 -7.94 23.93 -9.58
C LEU A 34 -8.82 23.03 -8.71
N GLN A 35 -9.50 22.04 -9.30
CA GLN A 35 -10.35 21.09 -8.57
C GLN A 35 -9.66 20.41 -7.37
N PRO A 36 -8.39 19.97 -7.44
CA PRO A 36 -7.70 19.41 -6.26
C PRO A 36 -7.30 20.47 -5.20
N TYR A 37 -7.36 21.76 -5.52
CA TYR A 37 -6.98 22.84 -4.60
C TYR A 37 -8.16 23.45 -3.82
N TYR A 38 -9.39 23.39 -4.35
CA TYR A 38 -10.56 23.97 -3.69
C TYR A 38 -10.87 23.33 -2.33
N ASP A 39 -10.69 22.02 -2.19
CA ASP A 39 -10.90 21.29 -0.93
C ASP A 39 -9.92 21.74 0.18
N THR A 40 -8.73 22.20 -0.21
CA THR A 40 -7.69 22.66 0.72
C THR A 40 -7.94 24.12 1.18
N ILE A 41 -8.56 24.94 0.32
CA ILE A 41 -8.79 26.38 0.59
C ILE A 41 -10.06 26.61 1.42
N LEU A 42 -11.09 25.77 1.25
CA LEU A 42 -12.40 25.99 1.88
C LEU A 42 -12.51 25.49 3.33
N ASN A 43 -11.48 24.84 3.89
CA ASN A 43 -11.51 24.31 5.26
C ASN A 43 -10.27 24.69 6.09
N PRO A 44 -10.14 25.95 6.56
CA PRO A 44 -9.01 26.39 7.36
C PRO A 44 -9.01 25.84 8.81
N SER A 45 -10.04 25.09 9.21
CA SER A 45 -10.26 24.60 10.58
C SER A 45 -9.57 23.27 10.90
N LYS A 46 -8.76 22.70 9.99
CA LYS A 46 -7.95 21.49 10.26
C LYS A 46 -6.61 21.75 10.96
N LEU A 47 -6.46 22.88 11.66
CA LEU A 47 -5.37 23.03 12.64
C LEU A 47 -5.79 22.43 13.99
N SER A 48 -6.21 21.16 13.98
CA SER A 48 -6.43 20.37 15.18
C SER A 48 -5.15 19.60 15.50
N ILE A 49 -4.79 19.55 16.78
CA ILE A 49 -3.74 18.70 17.37
C ILE A 49 -3.64 17.39 16.56
N ASN A 50 -2.51 17.19 15.87
CA ASN A 50 -2.27 16.05 14.99
C ASN A 50 -2.09 14.77 15.83
N ILE A 51 -3.17 14.26 16.40
CA ILE A 51 -3.30 12.84 16.71
C ILE A 51 -3.44 12.18 15.35
N THR A 52 -2.29 11.88 14.73
CA THR A 52 -2.27 11.06 13.52
C THR A 52 -2.76 9.68 13.92
N ASP A 53 -3.90 9.26 13.38
CA ASP A 53 -4.40 7.90 13.57
C ASP A 53 -3.30 6.92 13.12
N PRO A 54 -2.74 6.09 14.02
CA PRO A 54 -1.63 5.19 13.68
C PRO A 54 -2.04 4.12 12.64
N ASN A 55 -3.33 3.94 12.42
CA ASN A 55 -3.87 3.02 11.43
C ASN A 55 -4.17 3.69 10.08
N LYS A 56 -4.12 5.03 9.98
CA LYS A 56 -4.25 5.71 8.69
C LYS A 56 -2.92 5.67 7.93
N ARG A 57 -2.96 5.16 6.70
CA ARG A 57 -1.81 5.13 5.80
C ARG A 57 -1.73 6.41 4.99
N THR A 58 -0.51 6.90 4.82
CA THR A 58 -0.21 8.13 4.09
C THR A 58 0.59 7.82 2.84
N PHE A 59 0.41 8.66 1.82
CA PHE A 59 1.05 8.51 0.52
C PHE A 59 1.85 9.78 0.21
N LEU A 60 3.15 9.75 0.47
CA LEU A 60 4.02 10.92 0.31
C LEU A 60 4.59 10.94 -1.10
N THR A 61 4.18 11.93 -1.90
CA THR A 61 4.59 12.08 -3.30
C THR A 61 5.90 12.86 -3.43
N TYR A 62 6.81 12.36 -4.26
CA TYR A 62 8.09 13.00 -4.58
C TYR A 62 8.28 13.11 -6.09
N GLY A 63 8.72 14.28 -6.54
CA GLY A 63 9.04 14.57 -7.94
C GLY A 63 7.98 15.38 -8.69
N ASN A 64 8.00 15.29 -10.03
CA ASN A 64 7.08 16.04 -10.90
C ASN A 64 5.63 15.50 -10.85
N ALA A 65 4.71 16.06 -11.65
CA ALA A 65 3.26 15.77 -11.64
C ALA A 65 2.84 14.29 -11.65
N ALA A 66 3.64 13.39 -12.25
CA ALA A 66 3.34 11.94 -12.24
C ALA A 66 3.97 11.18 -11.05
N SER A 67 4.67 11.88 -10.14
CA SER A 67 5.48 11.36 -9.04
C SER A 67 6.57 10.38 -9.47
N LEU A 68 7.83 10.72 -9.19
CA LEU A 68 8.95 9.78 -9.33
C LEU A 68 8.81 8.63 -8.33
N PHE A 69 8.32 8.94 -7.13
CA PHE A 69 8.07 7.97 -6.09
C PHE A 69 6.94 8.47 -5.19
N VAL A 70 6.04 7.58 -4.80
CA VAL A 70 4.97 7.82 -3.83
C VAL A 70 5.19 6.83 -2.70
N GLN A 71 5.73 7.31 -1.57
CA GLN A 71 6.04 6.45 -0.45
C GLN A 71 4.80 6.15 0.37
N MET A 72 4.49 4.86 0.57
CA MET A 72 3.46 4.39 1.51
C MET A 72 4.05 3.96 2.86
N GLY A 73 5.26 3.39 2.83
CA GLY A 73 5.91 2.89 4.04
C GLY A 73 7.39 2.61 3.86
N ALA A 74 8.11 2.56 4.97
CA ALA A 74 9.49 2.10 5.01
C ALA A 74 9.72 1.32 6.31
N TYR A 75 10.44 0.20 6.21
CA TYR A 75 10.52 -0.79 7.27
C TYR A 75 11.94 -1.32 7.40
N ARG A 76 12.39 -1.50 8.64
CA ARG A 76 13.59 -2.29 8.90
C ARG A 76 13.26 -3.77 8.70
N GLY A 77 13.94 -4.40 7.73
CA GLY A 77 13.76 -5.80 7.37
C GLY A 77 14.72 -6.75 8.10
N GLY A 78 15.61 -6.23 8.95
CA GLY A 78 16.62 -6.99 9.68
C GLY A 78 17.70 -6.09 10.28
N PRO A 79 18.77 -6.66 10.87
CA PRO A 79 19.88 -5.88 11.42
C PRO A 79 20.56 -4.96 10.40
N THR A 80 20.59 -5.35 9.12
CA THR A 80 21.31 -4.62 8.06
C THR A 80 20.46 -4.27 6.84
N THR A 81 19.16 -4.58 6.86
CA THR A 81 18.28 -4.45 5.70
C THR A 81 17.07 -3.57 5.98
N PHE A 82 16.63 -2.84 4.95
CA PHE A 82 15.43 -2.02 4.98
C PHE A 82 14.67 -2.17 3.66
N ALA A 83 13.35 -2.00 3.71
CA ALA A 83 12.50 -1.95 2.52
C ALA A 83 11.75 -0.62 2.51
N VAL A 84 11.77 0.09 1.38
CA VAL A 84 10.92 1.26 1.13
C VAL A 84 9.88 0.85 0.10
N VAL A 85 8.61 0.94 0.48
CA VAL A 85 7.46 0.46 -0.29
C VAL A 85 6.65 1.66 -0.78
N GLY A 86 6.34 1.66 -2.07
CA GLY A 86 5.62 2.76 -2.68
C GLY A 86 5.13 2.47 -4.09
N LEU A 87 4.55 3.51 -4.69
CA LEU A 87 4.19 3.54 -6.10
C LEU A 87 5.17 4.42 -6.86
N ALA A 88 5.24 4.24 -8.18
CA ALA A 88 5.93 5.15 -9.08
C ALA A 88 5.23 5.20 -10.43
N SER A 89 5.41 6.29 -11.17
CA SER A 89 4.89 6.40 -12.53
C SER A 89 5.40 5.24 -13.42
N LYS A 90 4.48 4.44 -13.96
CA LYS A 90 4.81 3.35 -14.87
C LYS A 90 5.52 3.85 -16.15
N PRO A 91 5.07 4.93 -16.83
CA PRO A 91 5.82 5.51 -17.94
C PRO A 91 7.26 5.89 -17.59
N LEU A 92 7.51 6.48 -16.42
CA LEU A 92 8.88 6.78 -15.98
C LEU A 92 9.68 5.48 -15.81
N HIS A 93 9.09 4.42 -15.29
CA HIS A 93 9.76 3.13 -15.14
C HIS A 93 10.12 2.47 -16.47
N VAL A 94 9.26 2.59 -17.48
CA VAL A 94 9.48 2.03 -18.82
C VAL A 94 10.52 2.82 -19.60
N PHE A 95 10.38 4.16 -19.65
CA PHE A 95 11.19 5.00 -20.54
C PHE A 95 12.35 5.70 -19.85
N GLY A 96 12.13 6.18 -18.62
CA GLY A 96 13.16 6.87 -17.83
C GLY A 96 14.16 5.92 -17.18
N ARG A 97 13.71 4.70 -16.83
CA ARG A 97 14.51 3.69 -16.11
C ARG A 97 15.13 4.24 -14.81
N PRO A 98 14.30 4.69 -13.87
CA PRO A 98 14.76 5.21 -12.60
C PRO A 98 15.49 4.13 -11.81
N TRP A 99 16.47 4.58 -11.01
CA TRP A 99 17.27 3.75 -10.15
C TRP A 99 17.44 4.45 -8.80
N TYR A 100 17.91 3.70 -7.80
CA TYR A 100 17.89 4.14 -6.42
C TYR A 100 19.26 3.99 -5.74
N LYS A 101 19.54 4.85 -4.75
CA LYS A 101 20.61 4.65 -3.76
C LYS A 101 20.05 4.80 -2.36
N CYS A 102 20.59 4.05 -1.42
CA CYS A 102 20.25 4.18 -0.01
C CYS A 102 21.46 4.65 0.79
N GLU A 103 21.23 5.54 1.74
CA GLU A 103 22.23 6.06 2.66
C GLU A 103 21.63 6.12 4.07
N TRP A 104 22.44 5.83 5.08
CA TRP A 104 22.09 6.05 6.47
C TRP A 104 22.83 7.29 6.99
N ILE A 105 22.09 8.19 7.62
CA ILE A 105 22.61 9.38 8.28
C ILE A 105 22.38 9.23 9.80
N PRO A 106 23.43 9.01 10.60
CA PRO A 106 23.31 8.96 12.07
C PRO A 106 22.81 10.29 12.66
N ASN A 107 22.09 10.25 13.78
CA ASN A 107 21.61 11.47 14.46
C ASN A 107 22.75 12.33 15.03
N THR A 108 23.78 11.69 15.59
CA THR A 108 24.95 12.38 16.12
C THR A 108 25.99 12.52 15.04
N ASN A 109 26.20 13.72 14.52
CA ASN A 109 27.33 14.07 13.66
C ASN A 109 28.57 14.37 14.52
N THR A 110 29.21 13.35 15.06
CA THR A 110 30.63 13.48 15.47
C THR A 110 31.50 13.37 14.22
N ASN A 111 32.68 13.98 14.20
CA ASN A 111 33.62 13.85 13.05
C ASN A 111 34.01 12.39 12.72
N SER A 112 33.63 11.41 13.56
CA SER A 112 33.80 9.96 13.40
C SER A 112 32.58 9.21 12.84
N SER A 113 31.37 9.79 12.86
CA SER A 113 30.14 9.13 12.37
C SER A 113 29.98 9.41 10.87
N LYS A 114 30.48 8.48 10.06
CA LYS A 114 30.33 8.56 8.61
C LYS A 114 28.96 8.05 8.18
N ASN A 115 28.37 8.73 7.20
CA ASN A 115 27.21 8.21 6.50
C ASN A 115 27.55 6.85 5.88
N LEU A 116 26.64 5.89 6.04
CA LEU A 116 26.82 4.55 5.50
C LEU A 116 26.02 4.42 4.21
N LYS A 117 26.63 3.86 3.18
CA LYS A 117 25.94 3.58 1.91
C LYS A 117 25.47 2.13 1.90
N ALA A 118 24.32 1.89 1.29
CA ALA A 118 23.77 0.57 1.10
C ALA A 118 23.64 0.21 -0.39
N LYS A 119 23.68 -1.09 -0.67
CA LYS A 119 23.27 -1.63 -1.97
C LYS A 119 21.74 -1.53 -2.05
N ALA A 120 21.25 -0.76 -3.02
CA ALA A 120 19.83 -0.66 -3.31
C ALA A 120 19.44 -1.67 -4.41
N TYR A 121 18.36 -2.40 -4.19
CA TYR A 121 17.78 -3.31 -5.17
C TYR A 121 16.32 -2.96 -5.39
N LYS A 122 15.95 -2.71 -6.65
CA LYS A 122 14.60 -2.33 -7.07
C LYS A 122 13.82 -3.59 -7.45
N ILE A 123 12.63 -3.73 -6.90
CA ILE A 123 11.69 -4.82 -7.18
C ILE A 123 10.38 -4.21 -7.68
N LEU A 124 9.82 -4.78 -8.75
CA LEU A 124 8.51 -4.44 -9.29
C LEU A 124 7.57 -5.63 -9.07
N PRO A 125 6.88 -5.72 -7.93
CA PRO A 125 6.13 -6.90 -7.54
C PRO A 125 4.80 -7.06 -8.28
N ASP A 126 4.36 -6.04 -9.02
CA ASP A 126 3.10 -6.08 -9.76
C ASP A 126 3.21 -6.76 -11.14
N TRP A 127 4.38 -7.29 -11.50
CA TRP A 127 4.65 -7.98 -12.77
C TRP A 127 4.12 -7.27 -14.03
N GLY A 128 4.06 -5.94 -14.00
CA GLY A 128 3.59 -5.13 -15.12
C GLY A 128 2.07 -4.92 -15.19
N TYR A 129 1.29 -5.43 -14.24
CA TYR A 129 -0.15 -5.19 -14.11
C TYR A 129 -0.50 -3.75 -13.68
N GLY A 130 0.46 -2.99 -13.15
CA GLY A 130 0.25 -1.58 -12.80
C GLY A 130 -0.33 -0.76 -13.97
N ARG A 131 -1.12 0.27 -13.66
CA ARG A 131 -1.77 1.14 -14.65
C ARG A 131 -0.94 2.40 -14.88
N VAL A 132 -1.41 3.57 -14.43
CA VAL A 132 -0.60 4.81 -14.43
C VAL A 132 0.56 4.67 -13.46
N TYR A 133 0.29 4.02 -12.32
CA TYR A 133 1.27 3.71 -11.29
C TYR A 133 1.62 2.22 -11.27
N THR A 134 2.90 1.93 -11.04
CA THR A 134 3.44 0.60 -10.77
C THR A 134 3.97 0.54 -9.34
N VAL A 135 3.93 -0.65 -8.74
CA VAL A 135 4.46 -0.85 -7.39
C VAL A 135 5.98 -0.95 -7.44
N VAL A 136 6.63 -0.30 -6.49
CA VAL A 136 8.08 -0.32 -6.33
C VAL A 136 8.43 -0.63 -4.89
N VAL A 137 9.23 -1.69 -4.70
CA VAL A 137 9.90 -1.95 -3.43
C VAL A 137 11.39 -1.74 -3.63
N VAL A 138 11.99 -0.86 -2.83
CA VAL A 138 13.45 -0.66 -2.80
C VAL A 138 14.01 -1.33 -1.55
N ASN A 139 14.77 -2.41 -1.75
CA ASN A 139 15.49 -3.08 -0.67
C ASN A 139 16.89 -2.45 -0.53
N CYS A 140 17.19 -1.91 0.64
CA CYS A 140 18.47 -1.32 1.01
C CYS A 140 19.23 -2.29 1.91
N THR A 141 20.37 -2.81 1.46
CA THR A 141 21.22 -3.73 2.24
C THR A 141 22.56 -3.06 2.58
N PHE A 142 22.84 -2.92 3.87
CA PHE A 142 24.08 -2.38 4.41
C PHE A 142 25.08 -3.51 4.70
N ALA A 143 26.37 -3.23 4.61
CA ALA A 143 27.42 -4.19 4.97
C ALA A 143 27.50 -4.47 6.48
N VAL A 144 27.08 -3.50 7.29
CA VAL A 144 27.04 -3.56 8.76
C VAL A 144 25.72 -2.97 9.24
N ASN A 145 25.32 -3.25 10.49
CA ASN A 145 24.13 -2.62 11.07
C ASN A 145 24.38 -1.10 11.22
N PRO A 146 23.62 -0.25 10.52
CA PRO A 146 23.90 1.18 10.51
C PRO A 146 23.49 1.92 11.80
N ASN A 147 22.73 1.28 12.69
CA ASN A 147 22.28 1.83 13.97
C ASN A 147 22.62 0.88 15.14
N LEU A 148 23.81 0.27 15.11
CA LEU A 148 24.23 -0.70 16.12
C LEU A 148 24.36 -0.09 17.51
N ASP A 149 24.77 1.17 17.59
CA ASP A 149 24.89 1.93 18.84
C ASP A 149 23.54 2.46 19.37
N ASN A 150 22.45 2.19 18.62
CA ASN A 150 21.08 2.57 18.95
C ASN A 150 20.91 4.08 19.25
N LYS A 151 21.74 4.94 18.65
CA LYS A 151 21.63 6.40 18.77
C LYS A 151 20.63 7.01 17.80
N GLY A 152 20.05 6.19 16.93
CA GLY A 152 19.08 6.62 15.94
C GLY A 152 19.73 7.27 14.73
N GLY A 153 18.90 7.51 13.73
CA GLY A 153 19.32 8.05 12.44
C GLY A 153 18.22 7.94 11.41
N LYS A 154 18.56 8.33 10.18
CA LYS A 154 17.61 8.40 9.07
C LYS A 154 18.10 7.55 7.91
N LEU A 155 17.20 6.74 7.37
CA LEU A 155 17.36 6.12 6.07
C LEU A 155 16.96 7.14 5.00
N ILE A 156 17.92 7.53 4.18
CA ILE A 156 17.70 8.37 3.01
C ILE A 156 17.67 7.52 1.76
N LEU A 157 16.59 7.65 1.00
CA LEU A 157 16.44 7.10 -0.34
C LEU A 157 16.68 8.21 -1.36
N TYR A 158 17.62 7.99 -2.28
CA TYR A 158 17.82 8.83 -3.45
C TYR A 158 17.16 8.15 -4.65
N ALA A 159 16.12 8.76 -5.20
CA ALA A 159 15.42 8.29 -6.39
C ALA A 159 15.88 9.10 -7.60
N TYR A 160 16.50 8.46 -8.58
CA TYR A 160 17.02 9.12 -9.78
C TYR A 160 16.02 8.99 -10.92
N TYR A 161 15.83 10.05 -11.70
CA TYR A 161 14.87 10.09 -12.80
C TYR A 161 15.26 9.24 -14.00
N SER A 162 16.57 9.01 -14.18
CA SER A 162 17.10 8.24 -15.31
C SER A 162 18.47 7.64 -14.97
N GLU A 163 19.04 6.88 -15.90
CA GLU A 163 20.41 6.38 -15.81
C GLU A 163 21.43 7.50 -15.54
N SER A 164 21.12 8.76 -15.90
CA SER A 164 21.93 9.92 -15.53
C SER A 164 21.79 10.28 -14.04
N PRO A 165 22.90 10.43 -13.29
CA PRO A 165 22.87 10.79 -11.87
C PRO A 165 22.61 12.29 -11.62
N LYS A 166 22.32 13.10 -12.65
CA LYS A 166 22.23 14.57 -12.55
C LYS A 166 21.02 15.07 -11.75
N ARG A 167 19.91 14.34 -11.79
CA ARG A 167 18.64 14.75 -11.17
C ARG A 167 18.08 13.62 -10.34
N TYR A 168 17.76 13.91 -9.08
CA TYR A 168 17.19 12.97 -8.15
C TYR A 168 16.31 13.67 -7.12
N GLU A 169 15.40 12.90 -6.51
CA GLU A 169 14.70 13.29 -5.29
C GLU A 169 15.43 12.68 -4.09
N LYS A 170 15.58 13.47 -3.01
CA LYS A 170 16.13 13.01 -1.73
C LYS A 170 14.98 12.80 -0.76
N ILE A 171 14.74 11.55 -0.37
CA ILE A 171 13.60 11.13 0.41
C ILE A 171 14.09 10.65 1.77
N THR A 172 13.59 11.23 2.86
CA THR A 172 13.76 10.65 4.20
C THR A 172 12.75 9.52 4.34
N ALA A 173 13.19 8.29 4.09
CA ALA A 173 12.30 7.14 3.99
C ALA A 173 11.86 6.63 5.37
N LEU A 174 12.81 6.51 6.30
CA LEU A 174 12.57 6.03 7.66
C LEU A 174 13.44 6.82 8.64
N GLU A 175 12.93 7.06 9.84
CA GLU A 175 13.70 7.60 10.96
C GLU A 175 13.59 6.66 12.15
N GLU A 176 14.73 6.32 12.74
CA GLU A 176 14.80 5.57 13.98
C GLU A 176 15.18 6.52 15.11
N ALA A 177 14.34 6.58 16.13
CA ALA A 177 14.64 7.33 17.34
C ALA A 177 15.77 6.63 18.14
N PRO A 178 16.56 7.37 18.94
CA PRO A 178 17.50 6.77 19.88
C PRO A 178 16.77 5.76 20.79
N GLY A 179 17.37 4.58 21.01
CA GLY A 179 16.80 3.52 21.83
C GLY A 179 15.73 2.65 21.14
N SER A 180 15.25 3.02 19.94
CA SER A 180 14.15 2.30 19.28
C SER A 180 14.55 1.01 18.56
N TYR A 181 15.82 0.86 18.19
CA TYR A 181 16.30 -0.35 17.52
C TYR A 181 16.36 -1.50 18.52
N ASN A 182 15.68 -2.61 18.20
CA ASN A 182 15.73 -3.84 18.95
C ASN A 182 16.02 -5.01 18.01
N GLN A 183 17.21 -5.59 18.13
CA GLN A 183 17.65 -6.72 17.30
C GLN A 183 16.84 -7.99 17.54
N SER A 184 16.32 -8.21 18.76
CA SER A 184 15.59 -9.44 19.10
C SER A 184 14.30 -9.59 18.30
N LYS A 185 13.76 -8.50 17.72
CA LYS A 185 12.57 -8.53 16.87
C LYS A 185 12.77 -9.29 15.57
N PHE A 186 14.01 -9.51 15.13
CA PHE A 186 14.32 -10.15 13.83
C PHE A 186 14.59 -11.66 13.94
N SER A 187 14.36 -12.24 15.11
CA SER A 187 14.52 -13.67 15.39
C SER A 187 13.36 -14.17 16.26
N PRO A 188 12.99 -15.45 16.17
CA PRO A 188 12.03 -16.05 17.09
C PRO A 188 12.49 -15.92 18.56
N PRO A 189 11.56 -15.90 19.54
CA PRO A 189 10.12 -16.08 19.37
C PRO A 189 9.41 -14.81 18.89
N TYR A 190 8.50 -14.96 17.91
CA TYR A 190 7.64 -13.89 17.43
C TYR A 190 6.37 -13.78 18.28
N PRO A 191 5.72 -12.59 18.32
CA PRO A 191 4.52 -12.39 19.12
C PRO A 191 3.30 -13.21 18.64
N TYR A 192 3.28 -13.60 17.37
CA TYR A 192 2.21 -14.41 16.79
C TYR A 192 2.76 -15.70 16.17
N GLU A 193 1.95 -16.73 16.14
CA GLU A 193 2.20 -17.92 15.34
C GLU A 193 1.75 -17.66 13.89
N TYR A 194 0.56 -17.08 13.74
CA TYR A 194 -0.08 -16.82 12.46
C TYR A 194 -0.44 -15.35 12.27
N LEU A 195 -0.15 -14.82 11.10
CA LEU A 195 -0.57 -13.49 10.68
C LEU A 195 -1.40 -13.61 9.41
N TYR A 196 -2.50 -12.86 9.33
CA TYR A 196 -3.20 -12.61 8.08
C TYR A 196 -2.90 -11.19 7.58
N CYS A 197 -2.45 -11.10 6.32
CA CYS A 197 -2.28 -9.83 5.60
C CYS A 197 -3.24 -9.81 4.41
N GLY A 198 -4.40 -9.18 4.59
CA GLY A 198 -5.43 -9.11 3.55
C GLY A 198 -5.13 -8.13 2.44
N SER A 199 -5.73 -8.38 1.27
CA SER A 199 -5.82 -7.42 0.16
C SER A 199 -6.70 -6.21 0.52
N SER A 200 -6.80 -5.25 -0.40
CA SER A 200 -7.64 -4.06 -0.23
C SER A 200 -9.11 -4.43 -0.09
N LEU A 201 -9.77 -3.97 0.96
CA LEU A 201 -11.21 -4.11 1.17
C LEU A 201 -11.95 -2.97 0.46
N TYR A 202 -12.70 -3.28 -0.58
CA TYR A 202 -13.45 -2.31 -1.39
C TYR A 202 -14.84 -2.84 -1.75
N GLY A 203 -15.69 -1.97 -2.33
CA GLY A 203 -17.04 -2.35 -2.76
C GLY A 203 -18.03 -2.51 -1.59
N ASN A 204 -19.07 -3.31 -1.79
CA ASN A 204 -20.14 -3.48 -0.79
C ASN A 204 -19.95 -4.78 -0.01
N LEU A 205 -19.06 -4.77 0.97
CA LEU A 205 -18.79 -5.95 1.81
C LEU A 205 -19.98 -6.27 2.72
N SER A 206 -20.37 -7.55 2.77
CA SER A 206 -21.43 -8.00 3.68
C SER A 206 -20.89 -8.14 5.10
N ALA A 207 -21.51 -7.43 6.05
CA ALA A 207 -21.22 -7.58 7.48
C ALA A 207 -21.47 -9.00 8.00
N SER A 208 -22.45 -9.73 7.45
CA SER A 208 -22.70 -11.12 7.85
C SER A 208 -21.58 -12.05 7.42
N ARG A 209 -21.10 -11.90 6.17
CA ARG A 209 -19.97 -12.69 5.64
C ARG A 209 -18.68 -12.36 6.36
N MET A 210 -18.42 -11.08 6.63
CA MET A 210 -17.24 -10.67 7.40
C MET A 210 -17.27 -11.25 8.82
N ARG A 211 -18.45 -11.32 9.45
CA ARG A 211 -18.60 -11.91 10.78
C ARG A 211 -18.26 -13.40 10.78
N GLU A 212 -18.79 -14.13 9.80
CA GLU A 212 -18.52 -15.55 9.61
C GLU A 212 -17.04 -15.80 9.34
N TRP A 213 -16.46 -15.10 8.36
CA TRP A 213 -15.06 -15.22 7.97
C TRP A 213 -14.12 -14.95 9.15
N MET A 214 -14.36 -13.86 9.89
CA MET A 214 -13.54 -13.48 11.04
C MET A 214 -13.66 -14.50 12.18
N ALA A 215 -14.87 -14.94 12.52
CA ALA A 215 -15.07 -15.94 13.57
C ALA A 215 -14.41 -17.28 13.22
N TYR A 216 -14.59 -17.74 11.98
CA TYR A 216 -13.99 -18.98 11.49
C TYR A 216 -12.46 -18.92 11.55
N HIS A 217 -11.84 -17.90 10.93
CA HIS A 217 -10.38 -17.84 10.87
C HIS A 217 -9.74 -17.52 12.23
N ALA A 218 -10.41 -16.78 13.11
CA ALA A 218 -9.93 -16.57 14.49
C ALA A 218 -9.94 -17.86 15.32
N TRP A 219 -10.86 -18.79 15.05
CA TRP A 219 -10.85 -20.13 15.61
C TRP A 219 -9.78 -21.00 14.95
N PHE A 220 -9.73 -21.01 13.61
CA PHE A 220 -8.82 -21.84 12.82
C PHE A 220 -7.34 -21.55 13.11
N PHE A 221 -6.94 -20.28 13.17
CA PHE A 221 -5.58 -19.87 13.55
C PHE A 221 -5.36 -19.85 15.07
N GLY A 222 -6.40 -20.04 15.89
CA GLY A 222 -6.26 -20.08 17.33
C GLY A 222 -5.91 -18.73 17.99
N PRO A 223 -5.43 -18.74 19.24
CA PRO A 223 -5.24 -17.52 20.04
C PRO A 223 -3.99 -16.72 19.64
N SER A 224 -2.93 -17.36 19.14
CA SER A 224 -1.67 -16.71 18.75
C SER A 224 -1.71 -16.21 17.30
N SER A 225 -2.79 -15.50 16.95
CA SER A 225 -3.04 -15.05 15.58
C SER A 225 -3.35 -13.56 15.54
N HIS A 226 -2.91 -12.86 14.50
CA HIS A 226 -3.24 -11.45 14.26
C HIS A 226 -3.72 -11.21 12.83
N PHE A 227 -4.66 -10.30 12.66
CA PHE A 227 -5.29 -10.03 11.36
C PHE A 227 -5.13 -8.56 10.98
N VAL A 228 -4.62 -8.31 9.78
CA VAL A 228 -4.46 -6.95 9.24
C VAL A 228 -5.37 -6.79 8.03
N PHE A 229 -6.35 -5.90 8.17
CA PHE A 229 -7.26 -5.50 7.10
C PHE A 229 -6.92 -4.10 6.61
N HIS A 230 -7.20 -3.85 5.33
CA HIS A 230 -6.90 -2.57 4.68
C HIS A 230 -8.15 -2.02 4.03
N ASP A 231 -8.77 -1.00 4.63
CA ASP A 231 -9.98 -0.37 4.12
C ASP A 231 -9.67 0.60 2.97
N ALA A 232 -10.03 0.18 1.76
CA ALA A 232 -9.98 1.00 0.54
C ALA A 232 -11.37 1.58 0.19
N GLY A 233 -12.25 1.74 1.19
CA GLY A 233 -13.62 2.24 1.05
C GLY A 233 -14.69 1.15 1.08
N GLY A 234 -14.32 -0.11 1.35
CA GLY A 234 -15.25 -1.24 1.44
C GLY A 234 -15.79 -1.52 2.84
N VAL A 235 -15.20 -0.93 3.88
CA VAL A 235 -15.65 -1.13 5.27
C VAL A 235 -16.75 -0.13 5.62
N SER A 236 -18.00 -0.58 5.51
CA SER A 236 -19.17 0.18 5.97
C SER A 236 -19.23 0.26 7.51
N SER A 237 -20.17 1.05 8.05
CA SER A 237 -20.44 1.11 9.50
C SER A 237 -20.76 -0.26 10.10
N GLU A 238 -21.50 -1.09 9.37
CA GLU A 238 -21.92 -2.43 9.82
C GLU A 238 -20.74 -3.41 9.82
N VAL A 239 -19.90 -3.36 8.78
CA VAL A 239 -18.66 -4.16 8.71
C VAL A 239 -17.69 -3.72 9.81
N ARG A 240 -17.55 -2.40 10.03
CA ARG A 240 -16.75 -1.86 11.13
C ARG A 240 -17.23 -2.38 12.47
N ALA A 241 -18.55 -2.36 12.73
CA ALA A 241 -19.13 -2.87 13.98
C ALA A 241 -18.84 -4.37 14.21
N VAL A 242 -18.71 -5.16 13.15
CA VAL A 242 -18.31 -6.57 13.24
C VAL A 242 -16.83 -6.73 13.61
N LEU A 243 -15.96 -5.89 13.06
CA LEU A 243 -14.51 -5.95 13.32
C LEU A 243 -14.11 -5.29 14.65
N GLU A 244 -14.88 -4.33 15.14
CA GLU A 244 -14.54 -3.50 16.30
C GLU A 244 -14.21 -4.30 17.58
N PRO A 245 -14.96 -5.35 17.97
CA PRO A 245 -14.58 -6.16 19.14
C PRO A 245 -13.21 -6.84 19.00
N TRP A 246 -12.83 -7.21 17.77
CA TRP A 246 -11.52 -7.81 17.48
C TRP A 246 -10.41 -6.77 17.48
N VAL A 247 -10.71 -5.52 17.07
CA VAL A 247 -9.79 -4.38 17.19
C VAL A 247 -9.53 -4.06 18.65
N GLN A 248 -10.58 -4.00 19.48
CA GLN A 248 -10.47 -3.69 20.91
C GLN A 248 -9.68 -4.73 21.70
N THR A 249 -9.74 -6.00 21.28
CA THR A 249 -8.94 -7.09 21.88
C THR A 249 -7.51 -7.16 21.33
N GLY A 250 -7.16 -6.30 20.36
CA GLY A 250 -5.85 -6.27 19.71
C GLY A 250 -5.61 -7.41 18.73
N LYS A 251 -6.63 -8.21 18.39
CA LYS A 251 -6.55 -9.32 17.43
C LYS A 251 -6.63 -8.86 15.97
N VAL A 252 -7.20 -7.67 15.75
CA VAL A 252 -7.32 -7.04 14.43
C VAL A 252 -6.64 -5.67 14.41
N THR A 253 -5.89 -5.40 13.35
CA THR A 253 -5.53 -4.06 12.90
C THR A 253 -6.32 -3.73 11.65
N LEU A 254 -7.10 -2.65 11.69
CA LEU A 254 -7.81 -2.15 10.51
C LEU A 254 -7.14 -0.86 10.03
N GLN A 255 -6.40 -0.94 8.92
CA GLN A 255 -5.71 0.19 8.33
C GLN A 255 -6.63 0.95 7.36
N ASP A 256 -6.70 2.27 7.49
CA ASP A 256 -7.33 3.14 6.48
C ASP A 256 -6.32 3.40 5.37
N ILE A 257 -6.65 2.96 4.15
CA ILE A 257 -5.84 3.16 2.96
C ILE A 257 -6.59 3.95 1.88
N ARG A 258 -7.73 4.59 2.18
CA ARG A 258 -8.64 5.19 1.17
C ARG A 258 -7.95 6.21 0.25
N ASP A 259 -6.96 6.94 0.75
CA ASP A 259 -6.15 7.90 -0.01
C ASP A 259 -5.36 7.23 -1.17
N GLN A 260 -5.23 5.89 -1.18
CA GLN A 260 -4.67 5.14 -2.31
C GLN A 260 -5.42 5.39 -3.63
N SER A 261 -6.70 5.78 -3.55
CA SER A 261 -7.55 6.02 -4.72
C SER A 261 -7.06 7.17 -5.61
N GLU A 262 -6.18 8.04 -5.11
CA GLU A 262 -5.51 9.08 -5.89
C GLU A 262 -4.53 8.50 -6.93
N PHE A 263 -4.05 7.27 -6.72
CA PHE A 263 -3.03 6.65 -7.55
C PHE A 263 -3.61 5.47 -8.33
N ASP A 264 -3.85 5.67 -9.63
CA ASP A 264 -4.39 4.63 -10.51
C ASP A 264 -3.36 3.50 -10.75
N GLY A 265 -3.42 2.48 -9.89
CA GLY A 265 -2.68 1.23 -9.99
C GLY A 265 -3.59 0.03 -10.26
N TYR A 266 -3.07 -1.19 -10.05
CA TYR A 266 -3.85 -2.41 -10.26
C TYR A 266 -4.76 -2.70 -9.05
N TYR A 267 -6.05 -2.92 -9.31
CA TYR A 267 -7.02 -3.49 -8.37
C TYR A 267 -6.96 -2.88 -6.95
N TYR A 268 -7.28 -1.59 -6.84
CA TYR A 268 -7.20 -0.83 -5.57
C TYR A 268 -5.82 -0.91 -4.91
N ASN A 269 -4.77 -0.87 -5.74
CA ASN A 269 -3.37 -0.98 -5.34
C ASN A 269 -3.05 -2.25 -4.53
N GLN A 270 -3.72 -3.38 -4.80
CA GLN A 270 -3.55 -4.64 -4.06
C GLN A 270 -2.08 -5.04 -3.91
N PHE A 271 -1.28 -5.00 -4.99
CA PHE A 271 0.15 -5.35 -4.94
C PHE A 271 0.95 -4.43 -4.00
N LEU A 272 0.59 -3.15 -3.90
CA LEU A 272 1.23 -2.22 -2.96
C LEU A 272 0.87 -2.62 -1.53
N VAL A 273 -0.42 -2.83 -1.27
CA VAL A 273 -0.98 -3.11 0.06
C VAL A 273 -0.41 -4.39 0.65
N VAL A 274 -0.38 -5.49 -0.13
CA VAL A 274 0.18 -6.77 0.36
C VAL A 274 1.69 -6.68 0.61
N ASN A 275 2.43 -5.90 -0.19
CA ASN A 275 3.87 -5.68 0.03
C ASN A 275 4.13 -4.77 1.23
N ASP A 276 3.29 -3.76 1.46
CA ASP A 276 3.36 -2.92 2.65
C ASP A 276 3.14 -3.77 3.91
N CYS A 277 2.10 -4.61 3.92
CA CYS A 277 1.81 -5.52 5.03
C CYS A 277 2.95 -6.54 5.24
N LEU A 278 3.44 -7.17 4.16
CA LEU A 278 4.60 -8.06 4.23
C LEU A 278 5.79 -7.38 4.91
N HIS A 279 6.22 -6.21 4.41
CA HIS A 279 7.43 -5.59 4.94
C HIS A 279 7.25 -5.01 6.35
N ARG A 280 6.02 -4.62 6.72
CA ARG A 280 5.67 -4.16 8.06
C ARG A 280 5.67 -5.28 9.10
N TYR A 281 5.20 -6.47 8.72
CA TYR A 281 4.91 -7.56 9.66
C TYR A 281 5.70 -8.86 9.44
N ARG A 282 6.63 -8.92 8.47
CA ARG A 282 7.44 -10.12 8.18
C ARG A 282 8.23 -10.72 9.36
N HIS A 283 8.33 -9.99 10.47
CA HIS A 283 8.97 -10.44 11.72
C HIS A 283 8.01 -10.37 12.92
N ALA A 284 6.71 -10.41 12.66
CA ALA A 284 5.68 -10.43 13.69
C ALA A 284 5.08 -11.84 13.90
N ALA A 285 5.28 -12.76 12.96
CA ALA A 285 4.74 -14.12 13.05
C ALA A 285 5.67 -15.17 12.44
N ASN A 286 5.49 -16.43 12.83
CA ASN A 286 6.14 -17.57 12.17
C ASN A 286 5.62 -17.76 10.74
N TRP A 287 4.30 -17.62 10.54
CA TRP A 287 3.66 -17.77 9.24
C TRP A 287 2.74 -16.59 8.93
N THR A 288 2.82 -16.06 7.70
CA THR A 288 1.91 -15.04 7.20
C THR A 288 1.11 -15.57 6.02
N PHE A 289 -0.21 -15.42 6.09
CA PHE A 289 -1.17 -15.85 5.09
C PHE A 289 -1.70 -14.67 4.27
N TYR A 290 -1.85 -14.90 2.97
CA TYR A 290 -2.40 -13.97 1.99
C TYR A 290 -3.50 -14.70 1.21
N PHE A 291 -4.74 -14.31 1.43
CA PHE A 291 -5.93 -14.82 0.75
C PHE A 291 -7.06 -13.79 0.93
N ASP A 292 -8.13 -13.88 0.16
CA ASP A 292 -9.19 -12.87 0.16
C ASP A 292 -10.27 -13.17 1.22
N VAL A 293 -11.03 -12.15 1.60
CA VAL A 293 -12.07 -12.24 2.66
C VAL A 293 -13.35 -12.98 2.23
N ASP A 294 -13.41 -13.40 0.97
CA ASP A 294 -14.42 -14.28 0.40
C ASP A 294 -13.90 -15.73 0.23
N GLU A 295 -12.68 -16.02 0.67
CA GLU A 295 -12.07 -17.35 0.65
C GLU A 295 -11.95 -17.95 2.05
N TYR A 296 -11.96 -19.28 2.13
CA TYR A 296 -11.82 -20.03 3.39
C TYR A 296 -10.68 -21.03 3.29
N ILE A 297 -9.83 -21.06 4.30
CA ILE A 297 -8.83 -22.12 4.45
C ILE A 297 -9.48 -23.30 5.17
N TYR A 298 -9.38 -24.49 4.59
CA TYR A 298 -9.92 -25.71 5.14
C TYR A 298 -8.86 -26.83 5.08
N LEU A 299 -8.85 -27.69 6.10
CA LEU A 299 -8.01 -28.89 6.14
C LEU A 299 -8.87 -30.11 5.83
N PRO A 300 -8.57 -30.87 4.76
CA PRO A 300 -9.40 -32.00 4.31
C PRO A 300 -9.52 -33.12 5.33
N ASP A 301 -8.43 -33.42 6.03
CA ASP A 301 -8.36 -34.53 6.97
C ASP A 301 -8.56 -34.06 8.41
N ALA A 302 -9.57 -34.61 9.09
CA ALA A 302 -9.89 -34.27 10.47
C ALA A 302 -8.78 -34.60 11.49
N ASN A 303 -7.81 -35.43 11.11
CA ASN A 303 -6.65 -35.79 11.94
C ASN A 303 -5.41 -34.90 11.67
N THR A 304 -5.47 -34.03 10.66
CA THR A 304 -4.38 -33.15 10.27
C THR A 304 -4.58 -31.78 10.89
N THR A 305 -3.51 -31.21 11.47
CA THR A 305 -3.55 -29.86 12.04
C THR A 305 -2.79 -28.87 11.17
N LEU A 306 -3.10 -27.59 11.28
CA LEU A 306 -2.41 -26.55 10.52
C LEU A 306 -0.90 -26.55 10.83
N GLU A 307 -0.54 -26.72 12.10
CA GLU A 307 0.85 -26.82 12.56
C GLU A 307 1.59 -27.97 11.88
N SER A 308 0.94 -29.12 11.72
CA SER A 308 1.55 -30.30 11.10
C SER A 308 1.87 -30.03 9.62
N VAL A 309 0.94 -29.43 8.88
CA VAL A 309 1.14 -29.06 7.47
C VAL A 309 2.26 -28.04 7.34
N LEU A 310 2.23 -26.97 8.13
CA LEU A 310 3.22 -25.90 8.05
C LEU A 310 4.63 -26.38 8.43
N ARG A 311 4.75 -27.31 9.38
CA ARG A 311 6.03 -27.93 9.72
C ARG A 311 6.67 -28.64 8.52
N ASP A 312 5.87 -29.30 7.69
CA ASP A 312 6.36 -29.99 6.50
C ASP A 312 6.92 -29.01 5.45
N PHE A 313 6.45 -27.75 5.47
CA PHE A 313 6.93 -26.66 4.62
C PHE A 313 7.97 -25.73 5.29
N SER A 314 8.46 -26.05 6.49
CA SER A 314 9.34 -25.16 7.26
C SER A 314 10.67 -24.80 6.56
N ASN A 315 11.11 -25.61 5.58
CA ASN A 315 12.29 -25.33 4.77
C ASN A 315 12.01 -24.41 3.56
N ASN A 316 10.75 -24.06 3.32
CA ASN A 316 10.33 -23.19 2.23
C ASN A 316 10.13 -21.75 2.74
N THR A 317 10.50 -20.77 1.92
CA THR A 317 10.21 -19.36 2.23
C THR A 317 8.77 -18.95 1.89
N GLN A 318 8.09 -19.75 1.07
CA GLN A 318 6.68 -19.59 0.69
C GLN A 318 6.15 -20.91 0.12
N PHE A 319 4.82 -21.09 0.19
CA PHE A 319 4.08 -22.12 -0.52
C PHE A 319 2.76 -21.52 -1.00
N THR A 320 2.08 -22.21 -1.92
CA THR A 320 0.77 -21.80 -2.45
C THR A 320 -0.29 -22.81 -2.01
N ILE A 321 -1.49 -22.30 -1.69
CA ILE A 321 -2.64 -23.12 -1.35
C ILE A 321 -3.50 -23.25 -2.61
N GLU A 322 -3.95 -24.46 -2.91
CA GLU A 322 -4.85 -24.70 -4.04
C GLU A 322 -6.21 -24.03 -3.78
N GLN A 323 -6.69 -23.26 -4.76
CA GLN A 323 -8.00 -22.61 -4.69
C GLN A 323 -9.05 -23.48 -5.36
N ASN A 324 -10.08 -23.86 -4.59
CA ASN A 324 -11.23 -24.60 -5.09
C ASN A 324 -12.49 -23.73 -4.95
N ALA A 325 -13.19 -23.50 -6.07
CA ALA A 325 -14.41 -22.70 -6.06
C ALA A 325 -15.54 -23.45 -5.32
N MET A 326 -16.09 -22.81 -4.29
CA MET A 326 -17.25 -23.35 -3.58
C MET A 326 -18.52 -23.12 -4.41
N SER A 327 -19.28 -24.17 -4.69
CA SER A 327 -20.51 -24.07 -5.47
C SER A 327 -21.55 -23.22 -4.74
N SER A 328 -22.09 -22.22 -5.43
CA SER A 328 -23.21 -21.39 -4.94
C SER A 328 -24.56 -22.13 -4.93
N ILE A 329 -24.61 -23.35 -5.47
CA ILE A 329 -25.83 -24.16 -5.61
C ILE A 329 -26.02 -25.13 -4.42
N LEU A 330 -24.97 -25.37 -3.62
CA LEU A 330 -24.97 -26.37 -2.55
C LEU A 330 -25.33 -25.83 -1.16
N CYS A 331 -25.82 -24.60 -1.04
CA CYS A 331 -26.37 -24.11 0.23
C CYS A 331 -27.69 -24.84 0.54
N LEU A 332 -27.59 -25.99 1.21
CA LEU A 332 -28.73 -26.78 1.64
C LEU A 332 -29.48 -26.02 2.74
N ASN A 333 -30.76 -25.72 2.49
CA ASN A 333 -31.61 -24.93 3.37
C ASN A 333 -32.17 -25.72 4.57
N ASP A 334 -31.61 -26.90 4.85
CA ASP A 334 -32.12 -27.85 5.83
C ASP A 334 -31.06 -28.16 6.90
N SER A 335 -31.22 -27.53 8.06
CA SER A 335 -30.39 -27.72 9.24
C SER A 335 -30.71 -29.01 10.02
N SER A 336 -31.68 -29.81 9.57
CA SER A 336 -32.10 -31.04 10.25
C SER A 336 -31.32 -32.29 9.85
N GLN A 337 -30.51 -32.23 8.79
CA GLN A 337 -29.74 -33.39 8.32
C GLN A 337 -28.26 -33.30 8.68
N ASN A 338 -27.73 -34.38 9.23
CA ASN A 338 -26.32 -34.54 9.53
C ASN A 338 -25.59 -35.03 8.27
N TYR A 339 -24.98 -34.12 7.52
CA TYR A 339 -24.27 -34.40 6.27
C TYR A 339 -22.86 -34.94 6.49
N SER A 340 -22.69 -35.88 7.43
CA SER A 340 -21.43 -36.61 7.56
C SER A 340 -21.34 -37.66 6.44
N ARG A 341 -20.42 -37.41 5.49
CA ARG A 341 -19.94 -38.33 4.44
C ARG A 341 -20.98 -38.78 3.41
N ILE A 342 -21.17 -37.99 2.36
CA ILE A 342 -21.59 -38.52 1.06
C ILE A 342 -20.78 -37.86 -0.03
N TYR A 343 -19.47 -38.16 -0.16
CA TYR A 343 -18.78 -38.03 -1.45
C TYR A 343 -17.65 -39.07 -1.50
N HIS A 344 -17.80 -40.01 -2.44
CA HIS A 344 -16.77 -40.91 -2.96
C HIS A 344 -16.20 -40.31 -4.24
#